data_AF-A0A3G6TU47-F1
#
_entry.id   AF-A0A3G6TU47-F1
#
_cell.length_a   1.000
_cell.length_b   1.000
_cell.length_c   1.000
_cell.angle_alpha   90.00
_cell.angle_beta   90.00
_cell.angle_gamma   90.00
#
_symmetry.space_group_name_H-M   'P 1'
#
loop_
_entity.id
_entity.type
_entity.pdbx_description
1 polymer ?
#
loop_
_entity_poly.entity_id
_entity_poly.type
_entity_poly.pdbx_seq_one_letter_code
_entity_poly.pdbx_strand_id
1 'polypeptide(L)' 'MKEKIVQITHSTGKYTLDIVPGRLNEMQEQIDRCLNNEQAAIVVRNDNGEQFIYPSELLKNSFIAIVNKVTT' A
#
# COMPACT_ATOMS: atom_id res chain seq x y z
N MET A 1 -9.99 17.14 -1.69
CA MET A 1 -9.65 15.98 -2.55
C MET A 1 -9.92 14.73 -1.73
N LYS A 2 -10.56 13.70 -2.29
CA LYS A 2 -10.81 12.46 -1.53
C LYS A 2 -9.47 11.75 -1.32
N GLU A 3 -9.07 11.56 -0.07
CA GLU A 3 -7.90 10.77 0.28
C GLU A 3 -8.10 9.35 -0.26
N LYS A 4 -7.04 8.74 -0.78
CA LYS A 4 -7.08 7.36 -1.25
C LYS A 4 -6.24 6.49 -0.31
N ILE A 5 -6.66 5.24 -0.18
CA ILE A 5 -5.94 4.23 0.59
C ILE A 5 -5.72 3.00 -0.29
N VAL A 6 -4.61 2.31 -0.07
CA VAL A 6 -4.39 0.97 -0.60
C VAL A 6 -4.89 -0.03 0.43
N GLN A 7 -5.91 -0.80 0.08
CA GLN A 7 -6.38 -1.91 0.88
C GLN A 7 -5.72 -3.20 0.39
N ILE A 8 -4.99 -3.86 1.27
CA ILE A 8 -4.32 -5.13 1.02
C ILE A 8 -5.04 -6.20 1.84
N THR A 9 -5.64 -7.18 1.17
CA THR A 9 -6.30 -8.32 1.83
C THR A 9 -5.44 -9.56 1.63
N HIS A 10 -4.79 -10.00 2.69
CA HIS A 10 -4.00 -11.22 2.73
C HIS A 10 -4.72 -12.29 3.57
N SER A 11 -4.31 -13.56 3.44
CA SER A 11 -4.81 -14.66 4.29
C SER A 11 -4.58 -14.41 5.79
N THR A 12 -3.53 -13.66 6.13
CA THR A 12 -3.18 -13.33 7.53
C THR A 12 -3.93 -12.13 8.08
N GLY A 13 -4.63 -11.35 7.25
CA GLY A 13 -5.32 -10.15 7.69
C GLY A 13 -5.51 -9.09 6.60
N LYS A 14 -6.16 -8.00 6.99
CA LYS A 14 -6.36 -6.83 6.13
C LYS A 14 -5.43 -5.72 6.60
N TYR A 15 -4.72 -5.12 5.65
CA TYR A 15 -3.83 -4.00 5.88
C TYR A 15 -4.29 -2.82 5.03
N THR A 16 -4.15 -1.61 5.57
CA THR A 16 -4.46 -0.37 4.85
C THR A 16 -3.22 0.51 4.84
N LEU A 17 -2.81 0.98 3.66
CA LEU A 17 -1.86 2.07 3.54
C LEU A 17 -2.58 3.36 3.18
N ASP A 18 -2.28 4.42 3.91
CA ASP A 18 -2.61 5.76 3.49
C ASP A 18 -1.72 6.20 2.32
N ILE A 19 -2.34 6.76 1.29
CA ILE A 19 -1.64 7.36 0.15
C ILE A 19 -1.55 8.86 0.41
N VAL A 20 -0.33 9.35 0.53
CA VAL A 20 -0.07 10.79 0.65
C VAL A 20 -0.68 11.52 -0.55
N PRO A 21 -1.41 12.64 -0.35
CA PRO A 21 -2.00 13.40 -1.43
C PRO A 21 -0.98 13.74 -2.53
N GLY A 22 -1.32 13.47 -3.79
CA GLY A 22 -0.44 13.68 -4.94
C GLY A 22 0.54 12.53 -5.25
N ARG A 23 0.71 11.55 -4.34
CA ARG A 23 1.62 10.40 -4.53
C ARG A 23 0.92 9.11 -4.96
N LEU A 24 -0.27 9.22 -5.54
CA LEU A 24 -1.02 8.06 -6.03
C LEU A 24 -0.23 7.27 -7.09
N ASN A 25 0.36 7.97 -8.05
CA ASN A 25 1.11 7.34 -9.13
C ASN A 25 2.39 6.67 -8.58
N GLU A 26 3.10 7.34 -7.66
CA GLU A 26 4.28 6.75 -7.00
C GLU A 26 3.93 5.46 -6.26
N MET A 27 2.80 5.44 -5.56
CA MET A 27 2.33 4.24 -4.85
C MET A 27 1.98 3.11 -5.83
N GLN A 28 1.32 3.42 -6.95
CA GLN A 28 1.02 2.43 -7.99
C GLN A 28 2.30 1.84 -8.58
N GLU A 29 3.27 2.68 -8.94
CA GLU A 29 4.56 2.22 -9.44
C GLU A 29 5.30 1.33 -8.45
N GLN A 30 5.29 1.66 -7.15
CA GLN A 30 5.92 0.82 -6.13
C GLN A 30 5.23 -0.54 -6.00
N ILE A 31 3.90 -0.57 -6.07
CA ILE A 31 3.14 -1.83 -6.10
C ILE A 31 3.52 -2.64 -7.33
N ASP A 32 3.51 -2.04 -8.52
CA ASP A 32 3.86 -2.72 -9.77
C ASP A 32 5.28 -3.29 -9.73
N ARG A 33 6.26 -2.51 -9.26
CA ARG A 33 7.64 -2.99 -9.06
C ARG A 33 7.70 -4.18 -8.09
N CYS A 34 6.93 -4.13 -7.00
CA CYS A 34 6.86 -5.27 -6.08
C CYS A 34 6.24 -6.51 -6.73
N LEU A 35 5.17 -6.34 -7.51
CA LEU A 35 4.53 -7.45 -8.24
C LEU A 35 5.46 -8.04 -9.30
N ASN A 36 6.28 -7.22 -9.95
CA ASN A 36 7.23 -7.62 -10.99
C ASN A 36 8.58 -8.20 -10.48
N ASN A 37 8.77 -8.34 -9.16
CA ASN A 37 10.08 -8.69 -8.54
C ASN A 37 11.17 -7.62 -8.65
N GLU A 38 10.83 -6.39 -9.05
CA GLU A 38 11.79 -5.29 -9.18
C GLU A 38 12.07 -4.59 -7.83
N GLN A 39 11.15 -4.74 -6.87
CA GLN A 39 11.28 -4.16 -5.53
C GLN A 39 10.95 -5.18 -4.46
N ALA A 40 11.82 -5.34 -3.45
CA ALA A 40 11.68 -6.36 -2.43
C ALA A 40 10.55 -6.08 -1.43
N ALA A 41 10.30 -4.82 -1.10
CA ALA A 41 9.24 -4.40 -0.18
C ALA A 41 8.86 -2.92 -0.39
N ILE A 42 7.65 -2.56 -0.01
CA ILE A 42 7.21 -1.16 0.15
C ILE A 42 7.43 -0.75 1.60
N VAL A 43 8.12 0.36 1.81
CA VAL A 43 8.36 0.91 3.15
C VAL A 43 7.64 2.23 3.26
N VAL A 44 6.67 2.31 4.17
CA VAL A 44 5.93 3.55 4.44
C VAL A 44 6.10 3.94 5.88
N ARG A 45 6.44 5.21 6.11
CA ARG A 45 6.49 5.80 7.44
C ARG A 45 5.25 6.67 7.62
N ASN A 46 4.50 6.45 8.70
CA ASN A 46 3.39 7.32 9.06
C ASN A 46 3.89 8.53 9.89
N ASP A 47 3.00 9.49 10.13
CA ASP A 47 3.31 10.70 10.92
C ASP A 47 3.62 10.40 12.39
N ASN A 48 3.21 9.22 12.89
CA ASN A 48 3.54 8.76 14.24
C ASN A 48 4.97 8.20 14.34
N GLY A 49 5.72 8.19 13.23
CA GLY A 49 7.08 7.64 13.16
C GLY A 49 7.14 6.12 13.04
N GLU A 50 5.98 5.45 12.95
CA GLU A 50 5.91 4.00 12.74
C GLU A 50 6.27 3.68 11.30
N GLN A 51 7.09 2.65 11.15
CA GLN A 51 7.52 2.15 9.85
C GLN A 51 6.78 0.86 9.53
N PHE A 52 5.96 0.91 8.48
CA PHE A 52 5.29 -0.25 7.93
C PHE A 52 6.07 -0.78 6.75
N ILE A 53 6.38 -2.08 6.80
CA ILE A 53 7.09 -2.78 5.74
C ILE A 53 6.12 -3.78 5.14
N TYR A 54 5.88 -3.67 3.84
CA TYR A 54 5.02 -4.56 3.07
C TYR A 54 5.90 -5.33 2.08
N PRO A 55 6.29 -6.57 2.42
CA PRO A 55 7.11 -7.40 1.54
C PRO A 55 6.42 -7.65 0.20
N SER A 56 7.19 -7.72 -0.88
CA SER A 56 6.69 -8.06 -2.22
C SER A 56 5.97 -9.41 -2.24
N GLU A 57 6.44 -10.40 -1.47
CA GLU A 57 5.76 -11.68 -1.33
C GLU A 57 4.38 -11.54 -0.73
N LEU A 58 4.21 -10.67 0.28
CA LEU A 58 2.90 -10.38 0.86
C LEU A 58 1.99 -9.75 -0.20
N LEU A 59 2.50 -8.76 -0.93
CA LEU A 59 1.73 -8.05 -1.97
C LEU A 59 1.26 -9.00 -3.09
N LYS A 60 2.13 -9.90 -3.56
CA LYS A 60 1.81 -10.87 -4.61
C LYS A 60 0.77 -11.90 -4.19
N ASN A 61 0.76 -12.27 -2.93
CA ASN A 61 -0.20 -13.23 -2.37
C ASN A 61 -1.44 -12.55 -1.79
N SER A 62 -1.60 -11.25 -2.02
CA SER A 62 -2.71 -10.45 -1.50
C SER A 62 -3.59 -9.91 -2.61
N PHE A 63 -4.86 -9.68 -2.28
CA PHE A 63 -5.73 -8.86 -3.10
C PHE A 63 -5.50 -7.38 -2.75
N ILE A 64 -5.06 -6.60 -3.73
CA ILE A 64 -4.73 -5.17 -3.57
C ILE A 64 -5.78 -4.33 -4.30
N ALA A 65 -6.39 -3.37 -3.59
CA ALA A 65 -7.34 -2.44 -4.17
C ALA A 65 -7.08 -1.01 -3.70
N ILE A 66 -7.10 -0.05 -4.62
CA ILE A 66 -7.03 1.37 -4.27
C ILE A 66 -8.45 1.89 -4.15
N VAL A 67 -8.85 2.25 -2.94
CA VAL A 67 -10.19 2.75 -2.64
C VAL A 67 -10.13 4.17 -2.09
N ASN A 68 -11.25 4.88 -2.18
CA ASN A 68 -11.37 6.18 -1.49
C ASN A 68 -11.43 5.91 0.01
N LYS A 69 -10.70 6.70 0.81
CA LYS A 69 -10.81 6.70 2.26
C LYS A 69 -12.24 7.09 2.61
N VAL A 70 -12.99 6.15 3.19
CA VAL A 70 -14.34 6.42 3.67
C VAL A 70 -14.19 6.98 5.08
N THR A 71 -14.13 8.30 5.19
CA THR A 71 -14.26 8.97 6.48
C THR A 71 -15.70 8.79 6.92
N THR A 72 -15.95 7.83 7.82
CA THR A 72 -17.24 7.74 8.53
C THR A 72 -17.14 8.58 9.79
#